data_AF-A0A1I4WXV2-F1
#
_entry.id   AF-A0A1I4WXV2-F1
#
_cell.length_a   1.000
_cell.length_b   1.000
_cell.length_c   1.000
_cell.angle_alpha   90.00
_cell.angle_beta   90.00
_cell.angle_gamma   90.00
#
_symmetry.space_group_name_H-M   'P 1'
#
loop_
_entity.id
_entity.type
_entity.pdbx_description
1 polymer ?
#
loop_
_entity_poly.entity_id
_entity_poly.type
_entity_poly.pdbx_seq_one_letter_code
_entity_poly.pdbx_strand_id
1 'polypeptide(L)'
;MIMSIGPLRLVAALAMAVLVFSGVSATSAPEAAAYDWSRELREGDSGADVTELQIRAAGWAADGAEQTFVAVDGKFGPGTKAAVARFQKAYGLDGSGVVDGATQEKLNSLEKADGSTAHFEFAEFHSKDGAGFGGGNADESTVRENVRRLMYKLEAIRKKAGDAAITVNSGFRSKAHNENVGGAANSQHTYGIAADIVISGKSVSQTIDLAKTSGMSGIIRYNTFTHVDSRMEYPYGTQYWYWKV
;
A
#
# COMPACT_ATOMS: atom_id res chain seq x y z
N MET A 1 -78.76 -29.17 33.51
CA MET A 1 -77.28 -29.08 33.52
C MET A 1 -76.92 -27.87 32.66
N ILE A 2 -76.87 -26.69 33.27
CA ILE A 2 -75.64 -25.90 33.50
C ILE A 2 -75.16 -25.17 32.22
N MET A 3 -75.38 -23.83 32.23
CA MET A 3 -74.57 -22.73 31.67
C MET A 3 -74.33 -22.64 30.14
N SER A 4 -74.06 -21.51 29.49
CA SER A 4 -74.20 -20.05 29.71
C SER A 4 -73.36 -19.40 28.57
N ILE A 5 -73.71 -18.21 28.08
CA ILE A 5 -72.90 -17.20 27.31
C ILE A 5 -72.14 -17.71 26.05
N GLY A 6 -72.24 -17.12 24.85
CA GLY A 6 -72.38 -15.72 24.45
C GLY A 6 -71.79 -15.57 23.02
N PRO A 7 -71.88 -14.40 22.37
CA PRO A 7 -71.98 -14.26 20.92
C PRO A 7 -70.66 -13.80 20.27
N LEU A 8 -70.66 -13.63 18.93
CA LEU A 8 -70.30 -12.38 18.22
C LEU A 8 -69.65 -12.64 16.85
N ARG A 9 -70.07 -11.82 15.88
CA ARG A 9 -69.67 -11.79 14.47
C ARG A 9 -68.20 -11.37 14.30
N LEU A 10 -67.53 -11.88 13.26
CA LEU A 10 -66.36 -11.22 12.70
C LEU A 10 -66.52 -11.03 11.18
N VAL A 11 -66.53 -9.76 10.78
CA VAL A 11 -66.41 -9.26 9.41
C VAL A 11 -64.91 -9.22 9.10
N ALA A 12 -64.47 -9.89 8.04
CA ALA A 12 -63.10 -9.77 7.54
C ALA A 12 -63.02 -8.63 6.52
N ALA A 13 -62.38 -7.52 6.91
CA ALA A 13 -62.02 -6.43 6.01
C ALA A 13 -60.67 -6.74 5.34
N LEU A 14 -60.65 -6.69 4.01
CA LEU A 14 -59.44 -6.84 3.19
C LEU A 14 -58.74 -5.48 3.06
N ALA A 15 -57.61 -5.30 3.73
CA ALA A 15 -56.79 -4.10 3.62
C ALA A 15 -55.74 -4.27 2.50
N MET A 16 -55.76 -3.37 1.50
CA MET A 16 -54.68 -3.21 0.52
C MET A 16 -53.45 -2.61 1.20
N ALA A 17 -52.33 -3.32 1.16
CA ALA A 17 -51.03 -2.79 1.55
C ALA A 17 -50.42 -2.01 0.37
N VAL A 18 -50.34 -0.69 0.50
CA VAL A 18 -49.52 0.18 -0.36
C VAL A 18 -48.08 0.07 0.14
N LEU A 19 -47.21 -0.61 -0.61
CA LEU A 19 -45.78 -0.63 -0.35
C LEU A 19 -45.16 0.67 -0.84
N VAL A 20 -44.85 1.56 0.11
CA VAL A 20 -44.04 2.75 -0.14
C VAL A 20 -42.58 2.29 -0.19
N PHE A 21 -41.99 2.23 -1.40
CA PHE A 21 -40.56 2.00 -1.57
C PHE A 21 -39.82 3.28 -1.21
N SER A 22 -39.46 3.43 0.07
CA SER A 22 -38.52 4.47 0.49
C SER A 22 -37.17 4.16 -0.14
N GLY A 23 -36.73 5.01 -1.06
CA GLY A 23 -35.41 4.90 -1.69
C GLY A 23 -34.33 4.87 -0.63
N VAL A 24 -33.56 3.79 -0.60
CA VAL A 24 -32.29 3.76 0.11
C VAL A 24 -31.36 4.67 -0.68
N SER A 25 -31.24 5.92 -0.25
CA SER A 25 -30.10 6.75 -0.62
C SER A 25 -28.87 6.06 -0.05
N ALA A 26 -28.15 5.34 -0.91
CA ALA A 26 -26.81 4.88 -0.59
C ALA A 26 -25.99 6.15 -0.32
N THR A 27 -25.74 6.45 0.95
CA THR A 27 -24.70 7.40 1.32
C THR A 27 -23.40 6.77 0.85
N SER A 28 -22.84 7.28 -0.25
CA SER A 28 -21.48 6.97 -0.63
C SER A 28 -20.60 7.20 0.59
N ALA A 29 -19.71 6.26 0.88
CA ALA A 29 -18.65 6.48 1.85
C ALA A 29 -17.97 7.82 1.53
N PRO A 30 -17.55 8.60 2.53
CA PRO A 30 -16.81 9.83 2.26
C PRO A 30 -15.63 9.48 1.35
N GLU A 31 -15.58 10.12 0.18
CA GLU A 31 -14.38 10.17 -0.64
C GLU A 31 -13.27 10.67 0.28
N ALA A 32 -12.23 9.86 0.50
CA ALA A 32 -11.24 10.23 1.49
C ALA A 32 -10.59 11.55 1.15
N ALA A 33 -10.27 12.29 2.21
CA ALA A 33 -9.37 13.41 2.12
C ALA A 33 -8.01 12.86 1.67
N ALA A 34 -7.72 13.03 0.38
CA ALA A 34 -6.38 13.11 -0.13
C ALA A 34 -5.50 13.93 0.83
N TYR A 35 -4.21 13.62 0.94
CA TYR A 35 -3.34 14.40 1.83
C TYR A 35 -3.45 15.90 1.53
N ASP A 36 -3.72 16.68 2.58
CA ASP A 36 -3.91 18.11 2.48
C ASP A 36 -2.55 18.81 2.43
N TRP A 37 -2.05 19.00 1.21
CA TRP A 37 -0.80 19.73 0.97
C TRP A 37 -1.04 21.22 1.19
N SER A 38 -0.61 21.73 2.34
CA SER A 38 -0.84 23.14 2.70
C SER A 38 0.08 24.15 2.01
N ARG A 39 1.10 23.68 1.27
CA ARG A 39 2.13 24.51 0.60
C ARG A 39 2.89 23.73 -0.46
N GLU A 40 3.56 24.44 -1.37
CA GLU A 40 4.58 23.84 -2.24
C GLU A 40 5.80 23.39 -1.43
N LEU A 41 6.41 22.27 -1.82
CA LEU A 41 7.63 21.75 -1.20
C LEU A 41 8.83 21.83 -2.14
N ARG A 42 9.99 22.22 -1.61
CA ARG A 42 11.26 22.33 -2.33
C ARG A 42 12.43 22.02 -1.41
N GLU A 43 13.61 21.85 -2.00
CA GLU A 43 14.84 21.59 -1.24
C GLU A 43 15.06 22.66 -0.15
N GLY A 44 15.40 22.20 1.06
CA GLY A 44 15.52 23.01 2.27
C GLY A 44 14.30 22.94 3.19
N ASP A 45 13.15 22.50 2.69
CA ASP A 45 11.95 22.32 3.52
C ASP A 45 12.07 21.16 4.51
N SER A 46 11.30 21.23 5.59
CA SER A 46 11.17 20.13 6.56
C SER A 46 9.79 20.09 7.20
N GLY A 47 9.31 18.91 7.56
CA GLY A 47 8.01 18.74 8.20
C GLY A 47 7.35 17.40 7.91
N ALA A 48 6.14 17.23 8.45
CA ALA A 48 5.34 16.03 8.22
C ALA A 48 4.90 15.88 6.75
N ASP A 49 4.71 17.00 6.05
CA ASP A 49 4.47 17.07 4.61
C ASP A 49 5.66 16.51 3.81
N VAL A 50 6.88 16.84 4.21
CA VAL A 50 8.09 16.26 3.63
C VAL A 50 8.22 14.77 3.94
N THR A 51 7.84 14.33 5.13
CA THR A 51 7.80 12.89 5.47
C THR A 51 6.84 12.14 4.55
N GLU A 52 5.62 12.65 4.33
CA GLU A 52 4.65 12.05 3.41
C GLU A 52 5.15 12.05 1.97
N LEU A 53 5.77 13.15 1.52
CA LEU A 53 6.43 13.21 0.22
C LEU A 53 7.47 12.10 0.06
N GLN A 54 8.34 11.92 1.05
CA GLN A 54 9.40 10.90 1.03
C GLN A 54 8.83 9.49 0.94
N ILE A 55 7.74 9.20 1.67
CA ILE A 55 7.03 7.90 1.59
C ILE A 55 6.51 7.67 0.17
N ARG A 56 5.80 8.65 -0.39
CA ARG A 56 5.14 8.53 -1.70
C ARG A 56 6.13 8.49 -2.87
N ALA A 57 7.30 9.12 -2.69
CA ALA A 57 8.38 9.14 -3.68
C ALA A 57 9.43 8.02 -3.48
N ALA A 58 9.30 7.16 -2.47
CA ALA A 58 10.36 6.22 -2.07
C ALA A 58 10.81 5.26 -3.18
N GLY A 59 9.90 4.89 -4.09
CA GLY A 59 10.20 4.02 -5.24
C GLY A 59 10.97 4.69 -6.38
N TRP A 60 11.24 5.99 -6.27
CA TRP A 60 11.96 6.80 -7.26
C TRP A 60 13.39 7.14 -6.82
N ALA A 61 13.98 6.30 -5.97
CA ALA A 61 15.31 6.52 -5.41
C ALA A 61 16.43 6.60 -6.48
N ALA A 62 16.32 5.85 -7.58
CA ALA A 62 17.34 5.78 -8.62
C ALA A 62 16.77 5.61 -10.04
N ASP A 63 17.57 6.00 -11.04
CA ASP A 63 17.34 5.72 -12.47
C ASP A 63 18.16 4.52 -12.98
N GLY A 64 19.01 3.96 -12.11
CA GLY A 64 19.88 2.83 -12.39
C GLY A 64 19.92 1.85 -11.22
N ALA A 65 20.63 0.74 -11.41
CA ALA A 65 20.80 -0.27 -10.38
C ALA A 65 21.79 0.22 -9.30
N GLU A 66 21.28 0.97 -8.33
CA GLU A 66 22.05 1.57 -7.25
C GLU A 66 21.52 1.16 -5.89
N GLN A 67 22.44 0.87 -4.96
CA GLN A 67 22.13 0.60 -3.57
C GLN A 67 21.85 1.90 -2.82
N THR A 68 20.75 2.55 -3.17
CA THR A 68 20.28 3.82 -2.59
C THR A 68 18.78 3.80 -2.31
N PHE A 69 18.35 4.62 -1.36
CA PHE A 69 16.94 4.79 -1.00
C PHE A 69 16.63 6.24 -0.65
N VAL A 70 15.35 6.61 -0.64
CA VAL A 70 14.89 7.90 -0.13
C VAL A 70 14.72 7.78 1.38
N ALA A 71 15.56 8.49 2.15
CA ALA A 71 15.39 8.54 3.59
C ALA A 71 14.05 9.22 3.95
N VAL A 72 13.34 8.66 4.92
CA VAL A 72 12.08 9.22 5.45
C VAL A 72 12.40 9.92 6.78
N ASP A 73 13.04 11.08 6.69
CA ASP A 73 13.56 11.86 7.81
C ASP A 73 12.87 13.23 7.99
N GLY A 74 11.89 13.53 7.14
CA GLY A 74 11.17 14.80 7.13
C GLY A 74 12.00 15.99 6.65
N LYS A 75 13.13 15.76 5.97
CA LYS A 75 14.02 16.80 5.44
C LYS A 75 14.13 16.72 3.92
N PHE A 76 13.79 17.80 3.24
CA PHE A 76 13.83 17.88 1.79
C PHE A 76 15.26 18.18 1.35
N GLY A 77 16.10 17.15 1.29
CA GLY A 77 17.46 17.24 0.76
C GLY A 77 17.57 16.90 -0.74
N PRO A 78 18.80 16.88 -1.28
CA PRO A 78 19.06 16.57 -2.69
C PRO A 78 18.53 15.20 -3.14
N GLY A 79 18.56 14.19 -2.24
CA GLY A 79 18.00 12.86 -2.50
C GLY A 79 16.49 12.90 -2.73
N THR A 80 15.75 13.63 -1.88
CA THR A 80 14.32 13.86 -2.04
C THR A 80 14.02 14.59 -3.33
N LYS A 81 14.78 15.66 -3.65
CA LYS A 81 14.63 16.42 -4.90
C LYS A 81 14.80 15.55 -6.14
N ALA A 82 15.83 14.70 -6.15
CA ALA A 82 16.08 13.78 -7.25
C ALA A 82 14.93 12.77 -7.41
N ALA A 83 14.40 12.23 -6.30
CA ALA A 83 13.25 11.34 -6.33
C ALA A 83 11.98 12.02 -6.87
N VAL A 84 11.70 13.26 -6.45
CA VAL A 84 10.58 14.06 -6.96
C VAL A 84 10.72 14.31 -8.45
N ALA A 85 11.90 14.72 -8.93
CA ALA A 85 12.13 14.96 -10.35
C ALA A 85 11.91 13.70 -11.20
N ARG A 86 12.28 12.52 -10.69
CA ARG A 86 12.05 11.23 -11.36
C ARG A 86 10.58 10.84 -11.37
N PHE A 87 9.90 10.98 -10.23
CA PHE A 87 8.45 10.79 -10.13
C PHE A 87 7.74 11.66 -11.17
N GLN A 88 8.04 12.95 -11.20
CA GLN A 88 7.46 13.91 -12.12
C GLN A 88 7.64 13.48 -13.58
N LYS A 89 8.88 13.19 -14.00
CA LYS A 89 9.17 12.72 -15.37
C LYS A 89 8.40 11.45 -15.73
N ALA A 90 8.31 10.50 -14.80
CA ALA A 90 7.60 9.24 -15.04
C ALA A 90 6.08 9.41 -15.18
N TYR A 91 5.53 10.49 -14.63
CA TYR A 91 4.11 10.86 -14.75
C TYR A 91 3.85 11.99 -15.74
N GLY A 92 4.84 12.38 -16.55
CA GLY A 92 4.67 13.39 -17.60
C GLY A 92 4.59 14.83 -17.10
N LEU A 93 5.08 15.08 -15.89
CA LEU A 93 5.26 16.42 -15.31
C LEU A 93 6.64 16.99 -15.69
N ASP A 94 6.90 18.25 -15.36
CA ASP A 94 8.07 19.02 -15.85
C ASP A 94 9.44 18.52 -15.34
N GLY A 95 9.48 17.75 -14.25
CA GLY A 95 10.71 17.22 -13.67
C GLY A 95 11.54 18.26 -12.90
N SER A 96 10.94 19.34 -12.42
CA SER A 96 11.59 20.43 -11.67
C SER A 96 12.19 20.00 -10.32
N GLY A 97 11.68 18.93 -9.72
CA GLY A 97 11.98 18.55 -8.34
C GLY A 97 11.31 19.42 -7.29
N VAL A 98 10.39 20.31 -7.69
CA VAL A 98 9.53 21.11 -6.80
C VAL A 98 8.14 20.48 -6.75
N VAL A 99 7.59 20.29 -5.57
CA VAL A 99 6.26 19.70 -5.36
C VAL A 99 5.21 20.81 -5.41
N ASP A 100 4.87 21.20 -6.63
CA ASP A 100 3.79 22.13 -6.96
C ASP A 100 2.40 21.46 -6.92
N GLY A 101 1.34 22.21 -7.21
CA GLY A 101 -0.04 21.72 -7.21
C GLY A 101 -0.25 20.50 -8.13
N ALA A 102 0.34 20.49 -9.33
CA ALA A 102 0.22 19.35 -10.25
C ALA A 102 0.91 18.08 -9.69
N THR A 103 2.07 18.25 -9.05
CA THR A 103 2.78 17.16 -8.38
C THR A 103 1.96 16.63 -7.19
N GLN A 104 1.36 17.51 -6.40
CA GLN A 104 0.50 17.16 -5.26
C GLN A 104 -0.75 16.39 -5.69
N GLU A 105 -1.44 16.86 -6.73
CA GLU A 105 -2.59 16.16 -7.33
C GLU A 105 -2.18 14.76 -7.79
N LYS A 106 -1.01 14.63 -8.45
CA LYS A 106 -0.53 13.33 -8.90
C LYS A 106 -0.18 12.39 -7.76
N LEU A 107 0.46 12.88 -6.69
CA LEU A 107 0.74 12.11 -5.47
C LEU A 107 -0.55 11.64 -4.79
N ASN A 108 -1.55 12.51 -4.72
CA ASN A 108 -2.86 12.21 -4.14
C ASN A 108 -3.65 11.20 -4.97
N SER A 109 -3.55 11.24 -6.31
CA SER A 109 -4.20 10.25 -7.18
C SER A 109 -3.70 8.81 -7.01
N LEU A 110 -2.58 8.61 -6.30
CA LEU A 110 -2.04 7.28 -5.99
C LEU A 110 -2.53 6.73 -4.64
N GLU A 111 -3.24 7.53 -3.84
CA GLU A 111 -3.71 7.14 -2.51
C GLU A 111 -5.20 6.77 -2.56
N LYS A 112 -5.54 5.69 -1.85
CA LYS A 112 -6.92 5.27 -1.63
C LYS A 112 -7.43 5.71 -0.27
N ALA A 113 -8.74 5.65 -0.12
CA ALA A 113 -9.42 6.18 1.05
C ALA A 113 -9.09 5.52 2.39
N ASP A 114 -8.70 4.25 2.35
CA ASP A 114 -8.27 3.50 3.52
C ASP A 114 -6.78 3.67 3.83
N GLY A 115 -6.06 4.50 3.05
CA GLY A 115 -4.61 4.72 3.15
C GLY A 115 -3.77 3.72 2.36
N SER A 116 -4.38 2.79 1.61
CA SER A 116 -3.68 1.95 0.65
C SER A 116 -3.37 2.74 -0.64
N THR A 117 -2.85 2.09 -1.68
CA THR A 117 -2.47 2.77 -2.93
C THR A 117 -3.36 2.37 -4.09
N ALA A 118 -3.37 3.16 -5.16
CA ALA A 118 -4.27 3.00 -6.31
C ALA A 118 -4.35 1.56 -6.88
N HIS A 119 -3.26 0.78 -6.83
CA HIS A 119 -3.20 -0.57 -7.38
C HIS A 119 -2.87 -1.66 -6.37
N PHE A 120 -2.86 -1.36 -5.07
CA PHE A 120 -2.54 -2.33 -4.03
C PHE A 120 -3.44 -2.10 -2.81
N GLU A 121 -4.23 -3.10 -2.45
CA GLU A 121 -5.06 -3.11 -1.24
C GLU A 121 -4.31 -3.71 -0.05
N PHE A 122 -4.61 -3.28 1.18
CA PHE A 122 -4.02 -3.90 2.38
C PHE A 122 -4.28 -5.40 2.48
N ALA A 123 -5.45 -5.86 2.03
CA ALA A 123 -5.83 -7.26 2.07
C ALA A 123 -4.89 -8.17 1.25
N GLU A 124 -4.25 -7.65 0.20
CA GLU A 124 -3.26 -8.40 -0.60
C GLU A 124 -1.99 -8.72 0.19
N PHE A 125 -1.74 -7.97 1.27
CA PHE A 125 -0.57 -8.11 2.12
C PHE A 125 -0.88 -8.82 3.43
N HIS A 126 -2.14 -9.17 3.72
CA HIS A 126 -2.48 -9.87 4.95
C HIS A 126 -1.78 -11.23 5.05
N SER A 127 -1.49 -11.64 6.28
CA SER A 127 -0.99 -12.97 6.55
C SER A 127 -2.03 -14.03 6.16
N LYS A 128 -1.60 -15.06 5.45
CA LYS A 128 -2.47 -16.11 4.86
C LYS A 128 -3.04 -17.10 5.87
N ASP A 129 -2.66 -16.98 7.14
CA ASP A 129 -3.25 -17.72 8.26
C ASP A 129 -4.48 -17.03 8.86
N GLY A 130 -4.94 -15.91 8.26
CA GLY A 130 -6.09 -15.16 8.73
C GLY A 130 -5.78 -14.15 9.84
N ALA A 131 -4.50 -13.98 10.21
CA ALA A 131 -4.10 -13.04 11.25
C ALA A 131 -4.19 -11.56 10.84
N GLY A 132 -4.51 -11.25 9.58
CA GLY A 132 -4.42 -9.89 9.06
C GLY A 132 -2.98 -9.37 9.17
N PHE A 133 -2.79 -8.27 9.88
CA PHE A 133 -1.46 -7.72 10.23
C PHE A 133 -1.00 -8.04 11.67
N GLY A 134 -1.75 -8.90 12.39
CA GLY A 134 -1.43 -9.29 13.75
C GLY A 134 -0.36 -10.40 13.85
N GLY A 135 0.25 -10.52 15.04
CA GLY A 135 1.12 -11.66 15.39
C GLY A 135 2.53 -11.64 14.78
N GLY A 136 2.98 -10.49 14.28
CA GLY A 136 4.31 -10.28 13.71
C GLY A 136 5.39 -9.95 14.75
N ASN A 137 6.48 -9.37 14.26
CA ASN A 137 7.58 -8.83 15.07
C ASN A 137 7.43 -7.32 15.37
N ALA A 138 6.45 -6.67 14.75
CA ALA A 138 6.00 -5.32 15.08
C ALA A 138 4.50 -5.35 15.39
N ASP A 139 4.01 -4.30 16.07
CA ASP A 139 2.57 -4.13 16.31
C ASP A 139 1.80 -3.88 15.00
N GLU A 140 0.49 -4.09 15.03
CA GLU A 140 -0.36 -4.11 13.84
C GLU A 140 -0.37 -2.78 13.07
N SER A 141 -0.37 -1.63 13.78
CA SER A 141 -0.36 -0.32 13.13
C SER A 141 1.01 -0.04 12.50
N THR A 142 2.11 -0.44 13.14
CA THR A 142 3.44 -0.39 12.54
C THR A 142 3.54 -1.27 11.29
N VAL A 143 3.01 -2.50 11.33
CA VAL A 143 2.97 -3.38 10.15
C VAL A 143 2.15 -2.76 9.02
N ARG A 144 0.99 -2.18 9.33
CA ARG A 144 0.14 -1.49 8.34
C ARG A 144 0.89 -0.34 7.68
N GLU A 145 1.57 0.51 8.45
CA GLU A 145 2.37 1.61 7.92
C GLU A 145 3.55 1.13 7.08
N ASN A 146 4.23 0.05 7.51
CA ASN A 146 5.30 -0.57 6.74
C ASN A 146 4.82 -1.08 5.38
N VAL A 147 3.65 -1.72 5.36
CA VAL A 147 3.02 -2.19 4.13
C VAL A 147 2.65 -1.00 3.23
N ARG A 148 2.07 0.08 3.76
CA ARG A 148 1.79 1.31 2.99
C ARG A 148 3.06 1.86 2.33
N ARG A 149 4.18 1.95 3.06
CA ARG A 149 5.47 2.41 2.50
C ARG A 149 5.98 1.49 1.40
N LEU A 150 5.85 0.17 1.60
CA LEU A 150 6.21 -0.82 0.58
C LEU A 150 5.35 -0.66 -0.68
N MET A 151 4.04 -0.43 -0.55
CA MET A 151 3.13 -0.22 -1.67
C MET A 151 3.57 0.93 -2.57
N TYR A 152 4.01 2.07 -2.03
CA TYR A 152 4.50 3.19 -2.85
C TYR A 152 5.75 2.83 -3.67
N LYS A 153 6.62 1.95 -3.16
CA LYS A 153 7.72 1.41 -3.98
C LYS A 153 7.23 0.44 -5.06
N LEU A 154 6.21 -0.36 -4.75
CA LEU A 154 5.58 -1.25 -5.72
C LEU A 154 4.84 -0.46 -6.81
N GLU A 155 4.22 0.67 -6.50
CA GLU A 155 3.63 1.61 -7.47
C GLU A 155 4.70 2.13 -8.44
N ALA A 156 5.89 2.49 -7.94
CA ALA A 156 7.00 2.88 -8.81
C ALA A 156 7.49 1.72 -9.69
N ILE A 157 7.59 0.49 -9.16
CA ILE A 157 7.93 -0.70 -9.96
C ILE A 157 6.88 -0.94 -11.04
N ARG A 158 5.59 -0.87 -10.70
CA ARG A 158 4.46 -1.00 -11.62
C ARG A 158 4.58 0.04 -12.73
N LYS A 159 4.83 1.30 -12.39
CA LYS A 159 4.99 2.38 -13.37
C LYS A 159 6.18 2.15 -14.30
N LYS A 160 7.34 1.79 -13.76
CA LYS A 160 8.55 1.46 -14.52
C LYS A 160 8.38 0.21 -15.41
N ALA A 161 7.48 -0.70 -15.04
CA ALA A 161 7.14 -1.86 -15.84
C ALA A 161 6.24 -1.56 -17.06
N GLY A 162 5.82 -0.30 -17.24
CA GLY A 162 4.86 0.13 -18.25
C GLY A 162 3.42 -0.08 -17.80
N ASP A 163 3.13 0.25 -16.53
CA ASP A 163 1.82 0.09 -15.90
C ASP A 163 1.32 -1.36 -15.83
N ALA A 164 2.23 -2.34 -15.94
CA ALA A 164 1.93 -3.77 -15.86
C ALA A 164 1.52 -4.19 -14.45
N ALA A 165 0.41 -4.92 -14.32
CA ALA A 165 -0.11 -5.38 -13.03
C ALA A 165 0.93 -6.22 -12.25
N ILE A 166 0.96 -6.02 -10.92
CA ILE A 166 1.80 -6.77 -10.00
C ILE A 166 0.90 -7.65 -9.14
N THR A 167 1.18 -8.95 -9.11
CA THR A 167 0.56 -9.90 -8.17
C THR A 167 1.44 -10.00 -6.93
N VAL A 168 0.85 -9.74 -5.75
CA VAL A 168 1.48 -9.98 -4.46
C VAL A 168 1.18 -11.43 -4.04
N ASN A 169 2.15 -12.32 -4.22
CA ASN A 169 2.03 -13.72 -3.81
C ASN A 169 2.05 -13.85 -2.28
N SER A 170 2.83 -13.02 -1.59
CA SER A 170 2.90 -12.99 -0.12
C SER A 170 3.36 -11.61 0.35
N GLY A 171 2.59 -10.95 1.20
CA GLY A 171 3.00 -9.73 1.90
C GLY A 171 3.45 -10.03 3.33
N PHE A 172 2.82 -9.42 4.32
CA PHE A 172 3.10 -9.69 5.73
C PHE A 172 2.85 -11.16 6.09
N ARG A 173 3.66 -11.67 7.03
CA ARG A 173 3.45 -12.99 7.64
C ARG A 173 3.45 -12.84 9.16
N SER A 174 2.42 -13.35 9.83
CA SER A 174 2.51 -13.60 11.26
C SER A 174 3.70 -14.52 11.55
N LYS A 175 4.19 -14.55 12.78
CA LYS A 175 5.27 -15.50 13.15
C LYS A 175 4.86 -16.95 12.92
N ALA A 176 3.61 -17.30 13.25
CA ALA A 176 3.08 -18.65 13.05
C ALA A 176 3.01 -19.02 11.56
N HIS A 177 2.49 -18.13 10.71
CA HIS A 177 2.49 -18.34 9.26
C HIS A 177 3.92 -18.46 8.72
N ASN A 178 4.85 -17.61 9.17
CA ASN A 178 6.24 -17.64 8.73
C ASN A 178 6.91 -18.98 9.10
N GLU A 179 6.70 -19.49 10.32
CA GLU A 179 7.20 -20.80 10.74
C GLU A 179 6.61 -21.94 9.90
N ASN A 180 5.29 -21.93 9.67
CA ASN A 180 4.59 -22.96 8.90
C ASN A 180 5.07 -23.10 7.45
N VAL A 181 5.53 -22.01 6.84
CA VAL A 181 6.09 -22.02 5.47
C VAL A 181 7.61 -22.22 5.45
N GLY A 182 8.24 -22.52 6.60
CA GLY A 182 9.69 -22.68 6.71
C GLY A 182 10.47 -21.38 6.49
N GLY A 183 9.86 -20.24 6.78
CA GLY A 183 10.47 -18.92 6.65
C GLY A 183 11.62 -18.71 7.64
N ALA A 184 12.59 -17.89 7.25
CA ALA A 184 13.72 -17.55 8.12
C ALA A 184 13.27 -16.85 9.42
N ALA A 185 14.03 -17.04 10.51
CA ALA A 185 13.75 -16.40 11.80
C ALA A 185 13.79 -14.87 11.73
N ASN A 186 14.67 -14.31 10.89
CA ASN A 186 14.80 -12.87 10.62
C ASN A 186 14.09 -12.46 9.31
N SER A 187 12.94 -13.07 9.03
CA SER A 187 12.16 -12.82 7.81
C SER A 187 11.53 -11.44 7.80
N GLN A 188 11.73 -10.70 6.72
CA GLN A 188 11.25 -9.32 6.58
C GLN A 188 9.73 -9.22 6.38
N HIS A 189 9.10 -10.33 6.00
CA HIS A 189 7.64 -10.42 5.96
C HIS A 189 7.02 -10.26 7.35
N THR A 190 7.73 -10.64 8.42
CA THR A 190 7.21 -10.54 9.80
C THR A 190 7.17 -9.12 10.36
N TYR A 191 7.73 -8.16 9.63
CA TYR A 191 7.67 -6.73 9.93
C TYR A 191 6.75 -5.96 8.97
N GLY A 192 6.23 -6.61 7.92
CA GLY A 192 5.44 -5.92 6.89
C GLY A 192 6.27 -5.11 5.88
N ILE A 193 7.59 -5.29 5.87
CA ILE A 193 8.51 -4.54 4.99
C ILE A 193 8.93 -5.32 3.74
N ALA A 194 8.27 -6.45 3.45
CA ALA A 194 8.61 -7.34 2.35
C ALA A 194 7.39 -7.86 1.59
N ALA A 195 7.60 -8.16 0.31
CA ALA A 195 6.62 -8.82 -0.55
C ALA A 195 7.30 -9.78 -1.53
N ASP A 196 6.62 -10.87 -1.83
CA ASP A 196 6.94 -11.78 -2.93
C ASP A 196 6.03 -11.43 -4.11
N ILE A 197 6.62 -10.99 -5.23
CA ILE A 197 5.88 -10.37 -6.33
C ILE A 197 6.12 -11.04 -7.68
N VAL A 198 5.12 -10.94 -8.55
CA VAL A 198 5.18 -11.28 -9.98
C VAL A 198 4.62 -10.12 -10.77
N ILE A 199 5.32 -9.68 -11.82
CA ILE A 199 4.82 -8.62 -12.71
C ILE A 199 4.31 -9.26 -14.00
N SER A 200 3.07 -8.95 -14.37
CA SER A 200 2.43 -9.48 -15.58
C SER A 200 3.29 -9.20 -16.81
N GLY A 201 3.57 -10.25 -17.59
CA GLY A 201 4.38 -10.16 -18.80
C GLY A 201 5.87 -9.87 -18.59
N LYS A 202 6.39 -9.96 -17.35
CA LYS A 202 7.83 -9.84 -17.06
C LYS A 202 8.41 -11.13 -16.50
N SER A 203 9.62 -11.46 -16.92
CA SER A 203 10.42 -12.51 -16.28
C SER A 203 10.92 -12.07 -14.90
N VAL A 204 11.32 -13.04 -14.07
CA VAL A 204 11.97 -12.77 -12.77
C VAL A 204 13.18 -11.84 -12.91
N SER A 205 14.00 -12.01 -13.96
CA SER A 205 15.13 -11.12 -14.21
C SER A 205 14.70 -9.67 -14.49
N GLN A 206 13.67 -9.48 -15.32
CA GLN A 206 13.13 -8.14 -15.59
C GLN A 206 12.52 -7.50 -14.34
N THR A 207 11.82 -8.28 -13.50
CA THR A 207 11.32 -7.82 -12.21
C THR A 207 12.44 -7.38 -11.28
N ILE A 208 13.54 -8.15 -11.22
CA ILE A 208 14.73 -7.81 -10.44
C ILE A 208 15.35 -6.49 -10.92
N ASP A 209 15.51 -6.32 -12.24
CA ASP A 209 16.11 -5.11 -12.79
C ASP A 209 15.28 -3.87 -12.46
N LEU A 210 13.95 -3.98 -12.51
CA LEU A 210 13.05 -2.92 -12.07
C LEU A 210 13.19 -2.64 -10.56
N ALA A 211 13.23 -3.68 -9.71
CA ALA A 211 13.36 -3.54 -8.27
C ALA A 211 14.67 -2.86 -7.84
N LYS A 212 15.79 -3.12 -8.54
CA LYS A 212 17.10 -2.49 -8.29
C LYS A 212 17.10 -0.98 -8.49
N THR A 213 16.16 -0.45 -9.27
CA THR A 213 16.01 1.01 -9.48
C THR A 213 15.03 1.65 -8.49
N SER A 214 14.31 0.86 -7.69
CA SER A 214 13.15 1.32 -6.92
C SER A 214 13.37 1.34 -5.41
N GLY A 215 14.63 1.50 -4.98
CA GLY A 215 14.98 1.60 -3.56
C GLY A 215 14.74 0.31 -2.77
N MET A 216 14.67 -0.84 -3.43
CA MET A 216 14.53 -2.14 -2.74
C MET A 216 15.88 -2.60 -2.20
N SER A 217 15.99 -2.66 -0.88
CA SER A 217 17.25 -3.01 -0.22
C SER A 217 17.48 -4.50 -0.06
N GLY A 218 16.42 -5.31 -0.08
CA GLY A 218 16.51 -6.75 -0.27
C GLY A 218 15.85 -7.15 -1.58
N ILE A 219 16.55 -7.94 -2.39
CA ILE A 219 16.05 -8.53 -3.63
C ILE A 219 16.55 -9.97 -3.70
N ILE A 220 15.65 -10.94 -3.80
CA ILE A 220 16.03 -12.36 -3.90
C ILE A 220 15.31 -13.00 -5.09
N ARG A 221 16.09 -13.66 -5.96
CA ARG A 221 15.58 -14.45 -7.07
C ARG A 221 15.00 -15.76 -6.57
N TYR A 222 13.76 -16.05 -6.98
CA TYR A 222 13.18 -17.38 -6.97
C TYR A 222 12.87 -17.83 -8.41
N ASN A 223 12.44 -19.07 -8.58
CA ASN A 223 12.16 -19.62 -9.91
C ASN A 223 10.96 -18.95 -10.58
N THR A 224 9.94 -18.57 -9.80
CA THR A 224 8.64 -18.11 -10.30
C THR A 224 8.24 -16.71 -9.83
N PHE A 225 8.97 -16.12 -8.89
CA PHE A 225 8.68 -14.79 -8.34
C PHE A 225 9.97 -14.11 -7.86
N THR A 226 9.85 -12.84 -7.50
CA THR A 226 10.94 -12.06 -6.88
C THR A 226 10.52 -11.64 -5.49
N HIS A 227 11.38 -11.89 -4.51
CA HIS A 227 11.23 -11.30 -3.18
C HIS A 227 11.84 -9.90 -3.18
N VAL A 228 11.12 -8.93 -2.63
CA VAL A 228 11.59 -7.55 -2.44
C VAL A 228 11.32 -7.08 -1.02
N ASP A 229 12.24 -6.31 -0.43
CA ASP A 229 12.05 -5.72 0.90
C ASP A 229 12.87 -4.43 1.13
N SER A 230 12.50 -3.72 2.20
CA SER A 230 13.09 -2.43 2.62
C SER A 230 13.98 -2.56 3.88
N ARG A 231 14.64 -3.70 4.12
CA ARG A 231 15.48 -3.98 5.32
C ARG A 231 16.50 -2.91 5.73
N MET A 232 16.98 -2.06 4.82
CA MET A 232 17.94 -0.99 5.14
C MET A 232 17.33 0.22 5.84
N GLU A 233 16.01 0.40 5.71
CA GLU A 233 15.33 1.66 6.06
C GLU A 233 14.81 1.70 7.49
N TYR A 234 14.86 0.56 8.18
CA TYR A 234 14.23 0.37 9.47
C TYR A 234 15.26 0.10 10.57
N PRO A 235 14.95 0.47 11.83
CA PRO A 235 15.79 0.13 12.98
C PRO A 235 15.69 -1.36 13.38
N TYR A 236 14.92 -2.14 12.63
CA TYR A 236 14.68 -3.57 12.79
C TYR A 236 14.81 -4.30 11.44
N GLY A 237 14.64 -5.62 11.46
CA GLY A 237 15.01 -6.46 10.33
C GLY A 237 16.53 -6.64 10.29
N THR A 238 17.12 -6.68 9.10
CA THR A 238 18.55 -7.05 8.97
C THR A 238 19.49 -5.91 8.65
N GLN A 239 19.02 -4.73 8.23
CA GLN A 239 19.84 -3.50 8.13
C GLN A 239 21.12 -3.59 7.26
N TYR A 240 21.09 -4.37 6.18
CA TYR A 240 22.15 -4.41 5.16
C TYR A 240 21.54 -4.58 3.77
N TRP A 241 22.23 -4.10 2.73
CA TRP A 241 21.85 -4.35 1.34
C TRP A 241 22.03 -5.82 0.97
N TYR A 242 21.01 -6.45 0.38
CA TYR A 242 21.02 -7.86 0.04
C TYR A 242 20.37 -8.15 -1.31
N TRP A 243 21.16 -8.15 -2.38
CA TRP A 243 20.69 -8.55 -3.71
C TRP A 243 21.26 -9.93 -4.07
N LYS A 244 20.47 -10.98 -3.81
CA LYS A 244 20.78 -12.37 -4.19
C LYS A 244 20.01 -12.72 -5.46
N VAL A 245 20.57 -12.33 -6.60
CA VAL A 245 19.86 -12.24 -7.90
C VAL A 245 20.59 -12.91 -9.05
#